data_AF-V2X158-F1
#
_entry.id   AF-V2X158-F1
#
_cell.length_a   1.000
_cell.length_b   1.000
_cell.length_c   1.000
_cell.angle_alpha   90.00
_cell.angle_beta   90.00
_cell.angle_gamma   90.00
#
_symmetry.space_group_name_H-M   'P 1'
#
loop_
_entity.id
_entity.type
_entity.pdbx_description
1 polymer ?
#
loop_
_entity_poly.entity_id
_entity_poly.type
_entity_poly.pdbx_seq_one_letter_code
_entity_poly.pdbx_strand_id
1 'polypeptide(L)'
;MSLTSIVEHTTPTSGSVLLTPRKRRKPSAERPNDTVPTNADIFNWVLTPEATASCFVRDVLNMQQKPGEDFLWLERVPCRNVRLVGLIVGVQILEKKIIYSVDDGTSVIDCQHKCTNAPPSPTKPSQSKSKIKPQPGNRTWSLVQFPKPLACVGDHVRVCGKVAQHFESRQIIATTIEKCSSNDQPLHWKEVLKLHSTYYSLSEPFIIPTPVFHPPEPNRRAMQEVSSPATSGAPSPTKSTASSHQSPRKLRHPSKLRSRDLTDITFRIYVKHFMDCYHSMFNPGPDTTNEGEDSDFPYPATPTKCSRHPRLDDQTPRRSTYTNTEETPRSSRIPASLSSNILDRSPPDASSPQLRGFTLSFLRRVPELNDMGKRVVKAEAKRRAKEAAKKAAADASQKGRGGACIPSTSTAISRPEVSTAARMKRLWRSTILHLAKEGSIVLWDGPVYPIPSNDETVAGPWRSDTGISQSFFHSLNATANTSGMSVFSSATERPLDDQDDEEIGLSDPEPGEESYVSLTPRYFSIEVEKAIRVLSAGSRAQSKSTGKMVPGPTKQSILVYFRRDDRWRQIGEWNVQEALDVLRDEGRAWDDRHGVWDLVL
;
A
#
# COMPACT_ATOMS: atom_id res chain seq x y z
N MET A 1 33.40 39.19 -47.54
CA MET A 1 32.31 40.14 -47.83
C MET A 1 31.57 40.33 -46.50
N SER A 2 32.05 41.20 -45.60
CA SER A 2 31.84 42.66 -45.50
C SER A 2 30.40 43.13 -45.28
N LEU A 3 30.21 43.72 -44.08
CA LEU A 3 29.39 44.92 -43.71
C LEU A 3 27.84 44.75 -43.76
N THR A 4 26.99 45.34 -42.90
CA THR A 4 27.12 46.37 -41.84
C THR A 4 25.82 46.48 -41.02
N SER A 5 25.97 46.96 -39.78
CA SER A 5 24.96 47.46 -38.85
C SER A 5 24.39 48.83 -39.26
N ILE A 6 23.11 49.10 -38.95
CA ILE A 6 22.54 50.47 -38.89
C ILE A 6 21.76 50.62 -37.57
N VAL A 7 22.10 51.71 -36.88
CA VAL A 7 21.50 52.28 -35.66
C VAL A 7 20.62 53.45 -36.09
N GLU A 8 19.42 53.59 -35.53
CA GLU A 8 18.68 54.86 -35.59
C GLU A 8 18.36 55.39 -34.19
N HIS A 9 18.76 56.63 -33.99
CA HIS A 9 18.47 57.50 -32.85
C HIS A 9 17.23 58.34 -33.16
N THR A 10 16.33 58.49 -32.19
CA THR A 10 15.37 59.62 -32.16
C THR A 10 15.33 60.26 -30.78
N THR A 11 15.64 61.55 -30.76
CA THR A 11 15.63 62.49 -29.63
C THR A 11 14.21 62.96 -29.27
N PRO A 12 13.97 63.44 -28.04
CA PRO A 12 12.66 63.86 -27.57
C PRO A 12 12.41 65.38 -27.70
N THR A 13 11.14 65.74 -27.98
CA THR A 13 10.65 67.12 -28.02
C THR A 13 9.98 67.50 -26.70
N SER A 14 10.39 68.68 -26.20
CA SER A 14 10.02 69.29 -24.93
C SER A 14 8.64 69.96 -24.98
N GLY A 15 7.88 69.87 -23.88
CA GLY A 15 6.60 70.55 -23.68
C GLY A 15 6.38 70.85 -22.20
N SER A 16 6.68 72.09 -21.84
CA SER A 16 6.65 72.69 -20.50
C SER A 16 5.22 72.88 -19.96
N VAL A 17 4.93 72.41 -18.75
CA VAL A 17 3.81 72.90 -17.92
C VAL A 17 4.30 73.18 -16.49
N LEU A 18 3.95 74.39 -16.04
CA LEU A 18 4.43 75.09 -14.87
C LEU A 18 4.04 74.44 -13.53
N LEU A 19 4.97 74.61 -12.59
CA LEU A 19 5.03 74.11 -11.23
C LEU A 19 4.05 74.82 -10.28
N THR A 20 3.56 74.07 -9.29
CA THR A 20 3.31 74.60 -7.94
C THR A 20 4.33 74.00 -6.96
N PRO A 21 4.87 74.78 -6.00
CA PRO A 21 6.05 74.38 -5.24
C PRO A 21 5.68 73.47 -4.06
N ARG A 22 5.93 72.16 -4.18
CA ARG A 22 5.94 71.25 -3.03
C ARG A 22 7.36 70.93 -2.59
N LYS A 23 7.70 71.50 -1.42
CA LYS A 23 8.72 71.12 -0.44
C LYS A 23 9.63 69.96 -0.86
N ARG A 24 10.82 70.33 -1.36
CA ARG A 24 11.95 69.49 -1.73
C ARG A 24 12.37 68.59 -0.55
N ARG A 25 11.81 67.39 -0.45
CA ARG A 25 12.39 66.28 0.32
C ARG A 25 13.46 65.65 -0.55
N LYS A 26 14.70 65.70 -0.08
CA LYS A 26 15.89 65.08 -0.68
C LYS A 26 15.62 63.57 -0.82
N PRO A 27 15.53 62.99 -2.03
CA PRO A 27 15.49 61.54 -2.18
C PRO A 27 16.92 61.04 -1.99
N SER A 28 17.25 60.59 -0.78
CA SER A 28 18.37 59.69 -0.59
C SER A 28 17.99 58.39 -1.30
N ALA A 29 18.55 58.18 -2.49
CA ALA A 29 18.54 56.90 -3.17
C ALA A 29 19.41 55.91 -2.38
N GLU A 30 18.92 55.48 -1.23
CA GLU A 30 19.41 54.27 -0.58
C GLU A 30 18.99 53.12 -1.48
N ARG A 31 19.98 52.44 -2.06
CA ARG A 31 19.75 51.18 -2.77
C ARG A 31 19.00 50.27 -1.79
N PRO A 32 17.89 49.64 -2.19
CA PRO A 32 17.22 48.68 -1.32
C PRO A 32 18.28 47.64 -0.93
N ASN A 33 18.62 47.61 0.36
CA ASN A 33 19.60 46.65 0.86
C ASN A 33 19.09 45.26 0.53
N ASP A 34 19.95 44.42 -0.06
CA ASP A 34 19.73 42.99 -0.31
C ASP A 34 19.65 42.24 1.02
N THR A 35 18.64 42.55 1.83
CA THR A 35 18.40 41.91 3.10
C THR A 35 17.84 40.52 2.83
N VAL A 36 18.55 39.51 3.32
CA VAL A 36 18.09 38.11 3.28
C VAL A 36 16.67 38.04 3.86
N PRO A 37 15.69 37.46 3.14
CA PRO A 37 14.32 37.37 3.61
C PRO A 37 14.23 36.70 4.98
N THR A 38 13.43 37.26 5.88
CA THR A 38 13.19 36.61 7.18
C THR A 38 12.30 35.39 7.00
N ASN A 39 12.32 34.46 7.96
CA ASN A 39 11.43 33.28 7.92
C ASN A 39 9.94 33.67 7.88
N ALA A 40 9.57 34.81 8.47
CA ALA A 40 8.21 35.33 8.40
C ALA A 40 7.84 35.81 6.99
N ASP A 41 8.77 36.47 6.29
CA ASP A 41 8.57 36.90 4.90
C ASP A 41 8.41 35.69 3.97
N ILE A 42 9.25 34.66 4.15
CA ILE A 42 9.16 33.41 3.40
C ILE A 42 7.82 32.72 3.67
N PHE A 43 7.41 32.63 4.94
CA PHE A 43 6.13 32.03 5.31
C PHE A 43 4.95 32.75 4.66
N ASN A 44 4.95 34.08 4.63
CA ASN A 44 3.90 34.85 3.96
C ASN A 44 3.90 34.61 2.45
N TRP A 45 5.08 34.53 1.82
CA TRP A 45 5.21 34.27 0.39
C TRP A 45 4.69 32.88 0.00
N VAL A 46 5.00 31.82 0.75
CA VAL A 46 4.53 30.44 0.45
C VAL A 46 3.02 30.24 0.58
N LEU A 47 2.30 31.21 1.14
CA LEU A 47 0.82 31.23 1.17
C LEU A 47 0.20 31.79 -0.10
N THR A 48 0.99 32.44 -0.96
CA THR A 48 0.52 32.99 -2.23
C THR A 48 0.35 31.88 -3.29
N PRO A 49 -0.54 32.05 -4.29
CA PRO A 49 -0.69 31.08 -5.37
C PRO A 49 0.58 30.98 -6.24
N GLU A 50 1.35 32.06 -6.35
CA GLU A 50 2.62 32.11 -7.10
C GLU A 50 3.70 31.19 -6.52
N ALA A 51 3.63 30.89 -5.22
CA ALA A 51 4.52 29.96 -4.56
C ALA A 51 4.14 28.47 -4.75
N THR A 52 3.21 28.16 -5.67
CA THR A 52 2.89 26.77 -6.02
C THR A 52 3.97 26.20 -6.93
N ALA A 53 4.80 25.30 -6.41
CA ALA A 53 5.93 24.73 -7.15
C ALA A 53 5.46 23.60 -8.11
N SER A 54 5.75 23.72 -9.40
CA SER A 54 5.68 22.60 -10.35
C SER A 54 6.87 21.66 -10.07
N CYS A 55 6.62 20.41 -9.72
CA CYS A 55 7.69 19.46 -9.40
C CYS A 55 7.31 18.01 -9.75
N PHE A 56 8.27 17.10 -9.58
CA PHE A 56 8.03 15.66 -9.63
C PHE A 56 7.50 15.12 -8.30
N VAL A 57 6.95 13.91 -8.30
CA VAL A 57 6.54 13.21 -7.08
C VAL A 57 7.75 12.89 -6.22
N ARG A 58 8.86 12.45 -6.82
CA ARG A 58 10.13 12.20 -6.11
C ARG A 58 10.62 13.44 -5.38
N ASP A 59 10.49 14.62 -6.01
CA ASP A 59 10.85 15.89 -5.39
C ASP A 59 10.06 16.09 -4.09
N VAL A 60 8.72 15.92 -4.14
CA VAL A 60 7.85 16.03 -2.96
C VAL A 60 8.29 15.09 -1.84
N LEU A 61 8.65 13.85 -2.15
CA LEU A 61 9.09 12.88 -1.15
C LEU A 61 10.46 13.24 -0.55
N ASN A 62 11.31 13.92 -1.30
CA ASN A 62 12.67 14.28 -0.91
C ASN A 62 12.82 15.70 -0.33
N MET A 63 11.78 16.56 -0.40
CA MET A 63 11.82 17.90 0.20
C MET A 63 12.30 17.85 1.66
N GLN A 64 12.93 18.91 2.15
CA GLN A 64 13.40 18.95 3.53
C GLN A 64 12.51 19.88 4.35
N GLN A 65 12.16 19.48 5.57
CA GLN A 65 11.47 20.36 6.51
C GLN A 65 12.41 20.66 7.67
N LYS A 66 12.72 21.94 7.89
CA LYS A 66 13.53 22.35 9.03
C LYS A 66 12.64 22.42 10.29
N PRO A 67 13.17 22.10 11.49
CA PRO A 67 12.42 22.21 12.73
C PRO A 67 11.92 23.64 12.96
N GLY A 68 10.63 23.80 13.26
CA GLY A 68 10.02 25.11 13.52
C GLY A 68 9.48 25.83 12.28
N GLU A 69 9.62 25.26 11.08
CA GLU A 69 9.07 25.82 9.84
C GLU A 69 7.81 25.08 9.39
N ASP A 70 6.81 25.84 8.96
CA ASP A 70 5.50 25.34 8.47
C ASP A 70 5.44 25.13 6.95
N PHE A 71 6.61 25.15 6.29
CA PHE A 71 6.81 24.93 4.86
C PHE A 71 7.99 23.97 4.64
N LEU A 72 8.14 23.49 3.40
CA LEU A 72 9.20 22.58 3.01
C LEU A 72 10.13 23.24 2.00
N TRP A 73 11.35 22.74 1.90
CA TRP A 73 12.35 23.19 0.93
C TRP A 73 12.45 22.19 -0.22
N LEU A 74 12.15 22.67 -1.42
CA LEU A 74 12.51 22.01 -2.67
C LEU A 74 13.84 22.60 -3.13
N GLU A 75 14.93 21.91 -2.77
CA GLU A 75 16.28 22.47 -2.88
C GLU A 75 16.34 23.84 -2.20
N ARG A 76 16.64 24.91 -2.95
CA ARG A 76 16.67 26.27 -2.40
C ARG A 76 15.29 26.93 -2.29
N VAL A 77 14.23 26.39 -2.89
CA VAL A 77 12.92 27.08 -2.99
C VAL A 77 11.97 26.63 -1.87
N PRO A 78 11.48 27.55 -1.04
CA PRO A 78 10.48 27.22 -0.02
C PRO A 78 9.12 27.00 -0.69
N CYS A 79 8.40 25.96 -0.29
CA CYS A 79 7.12 25.63 -0.87
C CYS A 79 6.19 25.00 0.16
N ARG A 80 4.90 25.19 -0.06
CA ARG A 80 3.82 24.61 0.75
C ARG A 80 2.79 23.91 -0.13
N ASN A 81 2.55 24.48 -1.31
CA ASN A 81 1.69 23.93 -2.33
C ASN A 81 2.53 23.47 -3.51
N VAL A 82 2.12 22.37 -4.13
CA VAL A 82 2.78 21.81 -5.30
C VAL A 82 1.76 21.56 -6.41
N ARG A 83 2.27 21.53 -7.65
CA ARG A 83 1.55 21.12 -8.86
C ARG A 83 2.23 19.88 -9.43
N LEU A 84 1.45 18.81 -9.57
CA LEU A 84 1.86 17.53 -10.14
C LEU A 84 1.02 17.21 -11.37
N VAL A 85 1.60 16.47 -12.31
CA VAL A 85 0.88 15.84 -13.42
C VAL A 85 1.31 14.39 -13.50
N GLY A 86 0.36 13.46 -13.44
CA GLY A 86 0.67 12.03 -13.45
C GLY A 86 -0.54 11.15 -13.73
N LEU A 87 -0.30 9.85 -13.81
CA LEU A 87 -1.27 8.80 -14.04
C LEU A 87 -1.89 8.33 -12.72
N ILE A 88 -3.20 8.16 -12.67
CA ILE A 88 -3.84 7.53 -11.52
C ILE A 88 -3.59 6.02 -11.57
N VAL A 89 -2.87 5.50 -10.57
CA VAL A 89 -2.60 4.07 -10.40
C VAL A 89 -3.47 3.41 -9.33
N GLY A 90 -4.16 4.21 -8.51
CA GLY A 90 -5.07 3.72 -7.47
C GLY A 90 -6.15 4.72 -7.10
N VAL A 91 -7.35 4.23 -6.79
CA VAL A 91 -8.47 5.05 -6.28
C VAL A 91 -9.07 4.37 -5.07
N GLN A 92 -9.04 5.03 -3.92
CA GLN A 92 -9.68 4.59 -2.69
C GLN A 92 -10.79 5.56 -2.30
N ILE A 93 -12.03 5.08 -2.33
CA ILE A 93 -13.22 5.87 -1.97
C ILE A 93 -13.51 5.65 -0.49
N LEU A 94 -13.50 6.74 0.28
CA LEU A 94 -13.88 6.76 1.70
C LEU A 94 -15.14 7.62 1.87
N GLU A 95 -15.81 7.51 3.02
CA GLU A 95 -17.10 8.19 3.26
C GLU A 95 -17.08 9.71 3.00
N LYS A 96 -15.96 10.38 3.30
CA LYS A 96 -15.85 11.86 3.23
C LYS A 96 -14.78 12.36 2.26
N LYS A 97 -14.04 11.47 1.63
CA LYS A 97 -12.87 11.81 0.82
C LYS A 97 -12.54 10.70 -0.16
N ILE A 98 -11.84 11.05 -1.21
CA ILE A 98 -11.28 10.11 -2.17
C ILE A 98 -9.77 10.26 -2.12
N ILE A 99 -9.05 9.15 -2.09
CA ILE A 99 -7.59 9.13 -2.16
C ILE A 99 -7.22 8.60 -3.54
N TYR A 100 -6.48 9.41 -4.30
CA TYR A 100 -5.92 9.02 -5.60
C TYR A 100 -4.43 8.75 -5.44
N SER A 101 -3.95 7.58 -5.81
CA SER A 101 -2.51 7.31 -5.90
C SER A 101 -2.06 7.73 -7.30
N VAL A 102 -1.18 8.73 -7.38
CA VAL A 102 -0.73 9.36 -8.63
C VAL A 102 0.74 9.02 -8.85
N ASP A 103 1.03 8.44 -10.01
CA ASP A 103 2.37 8.09 -10.48
C ASP A 103 2.79 9.03 -11.61
N ASP A 104 3.87 9.76 -11.43
CA ASP A 104 4.43 10.62 -12.47
C ASP A 104 5.63 10.02 -13.18
N GLY A 105 5.92 8.72 -12.99
CA GLY A 105 7.10 8.03 -13.51
C GLY A 105 8.34 8.12 -12.61
N THR A 106 8.37 9.06 -11.66
CA THR A 106 9.49 9.20 -10.72
C THR A 106 9.24 8.52 -9.38
N SER A 107 7.97 8.48 -8.94
CA SER A 107 7.46 7.78 -7.77
C SER A 107 5.92 7.88 -7.73
N VAL A 108 5.28 7.18 -6.80
CA VAL A 108 3.84 7.26 -6.52
C VAL A 108 3.58 8.05 -5.23
N ILE A 109 2.55 8.91 -5.22
CA ILE A 109 2.09 9.62 -4.02
C ILE A 109 0.57 9.65 -3.91
N ASP A 110 0.09 9.57 -2.67
CA ASP A 110 -1.33 9.68 -2.37
C ASP A 110 -1.79 11.13 -2.34
N CYS A 111 -2.86 11.40 -3.10
CA CYS A 111 -3.52 12.69 -3.25
C CYS A 111 -4.92 12.61 -2.61
N GLN A 112 -5.07 13.22 -1.45
CA GLN A 112 -6.32 13.28 -0.71
C GLN A 112 -7.22 14.40 -1.23
N HIS A 113 -8.34 14.03 -1.85
CA HIS A 113 -9.37 14.96 -2.32
C HIS A 113 -10.58 14.97 -1.38
N LYS A 114 -10.84 16.12 -0.76
CA LYS A 114 -12.04 16.32 0.07
C LYS A 114 -13.21 16.69 -0.82
N CYS A 115 -14.25 15.86 -0.84
CA CYS A 115 -15.46 16.16 -1.61
C CYS A 115 -16.29 17.19 -0.85
N THR A 116 -16.18 18.46 -1.24
CA THR A 116 -16.92 19.58 -0.66
C THR A 116 -18.42 19.54 -0.98
N ASN A 117 -18.82 18.74 -1.98
CA ASN A 117 -20.20 18.67 -2.46
C ASN A 117 -21.06 17.63 -1.74
N ALA A 118 -20.68 17.18 -0.55
CA ALA A 118 -21.68 16.49 0.29
C ALA A 118 -22.79 17.52 0.57
N PRO A 119 -24.05 17.27 0.13
CA PRO A 119 -25.13 18.22 0.34
C PRO A 119 -25.16 18.59 1.82
N PRO A 120 -25.29 19.89 2.16
CA PRO A 120 -25.31 20.33 3.55
C PRO A 120 -26.33 19.47 4.27
N SER A 121 -25.87 18.72 5.27
CA SER A 121 -26.70 17.81 6.06
C SER A 121 -28.02 18.51 6.37
N PRO A 122 -29.19 17.90 6.06
CA PRO A 122 -30.46 18.59 5.95
C PRO A 122 -30.68 19.46 7.18
N THR A 123 -30.63 20.78 6.95
CA THR A 123 -30.89 21.78 7.98
C THR A 123 -32.28 21.49 8.52
N LYS A 124 -32.36 21.12 9.80
CA LYS A 124 -33.59 20.70 10.47
C LYS A 124 -34.74 21.66 10.08
N PRO A 125 -35.86 21.16 9.53
CA PRO A 125 -37.00 22.02 9.27
C PRO A 125 -37.46 22.63 10.60
N SER A 126 -37.51 23.96 10.62
CA SER A 126 -38.12 24.76 11.66
C SER A 126 -39.51 24.21 11.96
N GLN A 127 -39.80 24.00 13.25
CA GLN A 127 -41.03 23.41 13.75
C GLN A 127 -42.22 24.35 13.50
N SER A 128 -42.87 24.25 12.34
CA SER A 128 -44.27 24.67 12.18
C SER A 128 -45.17 23.45 12.31
N LYS A 129 -45.98 23.47 13.37
CA LYS A 129 -46.95 22.45 13.77
C LYS A 129 -47.96 22.16 12.65
N SER A 130 -47.89 20.99 12.02
CA SER A 130 -49.06 20.39 11.36
C SER A 130 -49.13 18.90 11.68
N LYS A 131 -50.15 18.53 12.46
CA LYS A 131 -50.54 17.15 12.78
C LYS A 131 -50.97 16.45 11.48
N ILE A 132 -50.10 15.64 10.88
CA ILE A 132 -50.49 14.64 9.88
C ILE A 132 -49.97 13.28 10.38
N LYS A 133 -50.90 12.32 10.49
CA LYS A 133 -50.68 10.96 11.00
C LYS A 133 -49.62 10.24 10.14
N PRO A 134 -48.63 9.55 10.75
CA PRO A 134 -47.64 8.80 9.99
C PRO A 134 -48.24 7.48 9.49
N GLN A 135 -48.17 7.24 8.18
CA GLN A 135 -48.40 5.90 7.64
C GLN A 135 -47.16 5.01 7.86
N PRO A 136 -47.35 3.74 8.24
CA PRO A 136 -46.27 2.76 8.35
C PRO A 136 -46.00 2.14 6.98
N GLY A 137 -45.03 2.68 6.23
CA GLY A 137 -44.67 2.10 4.95
C GLY A 137 -43.33 2.58 4.44
N ASN A 138 -42.40 1.65 4.25
CA ASN A 138 -41.11 1.81 3.57
C ASN A 138 -40.02 2.61 4.32
N ARG A 139 -39.37 1.92 5.27
CA ARG A 139 -37.97 2.23 5.64
C ARG A 139 -37.05 1.76 4.52
N THR A 140 -37.01 2.52 3.43
CA THR A 140 -35.96 2.39 2.42
C THR A 140 -34.66 2.80 3.09
N TRP A 141 -33.78 1.83 3.33
CA TRP A 141 -32.44 2.08 3.85
C TRP A 141 -31.77 3.07 2.89
N SER A 142 -31.59 4.32 3.33
CA SER A 142 -30.87 5.32 2.55
C SER A 142 -29.43 4.83 2.42
N LEU A 143 -29.10 4.23 1.26
CA LEU A 143 -27.75 3.82 0.94
C LEU A 143 -26.82 4.99 1.18
N VAL A 144 -25.79 4.80 2.01
CA VAL A 144 -24.73 5.78 2.23
C VAL A 144 -24.14 6.12 0.87
N GLN A 145 -24.38 7.34 0.40
CA GLN A 145 -23.93 7.78 -0.92
C GLN A 145 -22.45 8.12 -0.81
N PHE A 146 -21.59 7.21 -1.28
CA PHE A 146 -20.17 7.45 -1.39
C PHE A 146 -19.89 8.54 -2.44
N PRO A 147 -18.86 9.38 -2.24
CA PRO A 147 -18.50 10.40 -3.21
C PRO A 147 -18.06 9.75 -4.53
N LYS A 148 -18.53 10.29 -5.66
CA LYS A 148 -18.15 9.82 -6.99
C LYS A 148 -16.72 10.29 -7.31
N PRO A 149 -15.83 9.39 -7.77
CA PRO A 149 -14.48 9.78 -8.20
C PRO A 149 -14.53 10.69 -9.43
N LEU A 150 -13.64 11.69 -9.45
CA LEU A 150 -13.45 12.62 -10.56
C LEU A 150 -12.71 11.96 -11.73
N ALA A 151 -11.89 10.96 -11.43
CA ALA A 151 -11.08 10.22 -12.37
C ALA A 151 -10.87 8.78 -11.91
N CYS A 152 -10.57 7.88 -12.85
CA CYS A 152 -10.39 6.46 -12.67
C CYS A 152 -8.91 6.07 -12.80
N VAL A 153 -8.59 4.84 -12.42
CA VAL A 153 -7.27 4.26 -12.70
C VAL A 153 -7.01 4.29 -14.22
N GLY A 154 -5.84 4.77 -14.63
CA GLY A 154 -5.46 4.96 -16.03
C GLY A 154 -5.72 6.36 -16.59
N ASP A 155 -6.47 7.23 -15.90
CA ASP A 155 -6.61 8.63 -16.29
C ASP A 155 -5.36 9.43 -15.92
N HIS A 156 -4.99 10.41 -16.75
CA HIS A 156 -3.99 11.41 -16.39
C HIS A 156 -4.67 12.58 -15.68
N VAL A 157 -4.05 13.06 -14.61
CA VAL A 157 -4.56 14.17 -13.82
C VAL A 157 -3.50 15.21 -13.50
N ARG A 158 -3.95 16.47 -13.46
CA ARG A 158 -3.23 17.59 -12.86
C ARG A 158 -3.74 17.75 -11.43
N VAL A 159 -2.82 17.70 -10.47
CA VAL A 159 -3.11 17.84 -9.05
C VAL A 159 -2.41 19.08 -8.51
N CYS A 160 -3.17 20.01 -7.92
CA CYS A 160 -2.61 21.12 -7.15
C CYS A 160 -3.05 20.96 -5.69
N GLY A 161 -2.11 21.07 -4.74
CA GLY A 161 -2.48 20.92 -3.33
C GLY A 161 -1.34 21.15 -2.35
N LYS A 162 -1.71 21.13 -1.06
CA LYS A 162 -0.76 21.30 0.04
C LYS A 162 -0.02 20.00 0.32
N VAL A 163 1.30 20.05 0.42
CA VAL A 163 2.11 18.92 0.91
C VAL A 163 1.89 18.76 2.41
N ALA A 164 1.57 17.54 2.85
CA ALA A 164 1.36 17.22 4.26
C ALA A 164 2.11 15.95 4.66
N GLN A 165 2.75 15.99 5.83
CA GLN A 165 3.35 14.80 6.43
C GLN A 165 2.23 13.83 6.85
N HIS A 166 2.34 12.58 6.42
CA HIS A 166 1.43 11.50 6.77
C HIS A 166 2.24 10.29 7.20
N PHE A 167 2.34 10.10 8.52
CA PHE A 167 3.18 9.07 9.12
C PHE A 167 4.66 9.30 8.77
N GLU A 168 5.32 8.28 8.22
CA GLU A 168 6.72 8.30 7.78
C GLU A 168 6.86 8.78 6.32
N SER A 169 5.76 9.10 5.64
CA SER A 169 5.72 9.55 4.24
C SER A 169 4.99 10.89 4.09
N ARG A 170 4.82 11.34 2.85
CA ARG A 170 4.07 12.55 2.49
C ARG A 170 2.87 12.19 1.62
N GLN A 171 1.88 13.07 1.67
CA GLN A 171 0.69 13.04 0.83
C GLN A 171 0.36 14.46 0.38
N ILE A 172 -0.41 14.57 -0.69
CA ILE A 172 -0.95 15.86 -1.16
C ILE A 172 -2.38 16.00 -0.66
N ILE A 173 -2.69 17.07 0.07
CA ILE A 173 -4.07 17.48 0.33
C ILE A 173 -4.49 18.31 -0.89
N ALA A 174 -5.15 17.65 -1.84
CA ALA A 174 -5.50 18.24 -3.12
C ALA A 174 -6.56 19.33 -2.95
N THR A 175 -6.23 20.52 -3.45
CA THR A 175 -7.15 21.65 -3.60
C THR A 175 -7.93 21.50 -4.90
N THR A 176 -7.25 21.12 -5.98
CA THR A 176 -7.86 20.81 -7.28
C THR A 176 -7.29 19.51 -7.84
N ILE A 177 -8.16 18.72 -8.48
CA ILE A 177 -7.79 17.56 -9.29
C ILE A 177 -8.58 17.66 -10.58
N GLU A 178 -7.87 17.76 -11.70
CA GLU A 178 -8.45 17.92 -13.03
C GLU A 178 -7.93 16.82 -13.95
N LYS A 179 -8.82 16.19 -14.71
CA LYS A 179 -8.39 15.30 -15.80
C LYS A 179 -7.64 16.12 -16.84
N CYS A 180 -6.52 15.59 -17.30
CA CYS A 180 -5.69 16.24 -18.30
C CYS A 180 -5.36 15.28 -19.45
N SER A 181 -4.76 15.80 -20.52
CA SER A 181 -4.31 14.97 -21.63
C SER A 181 -3.08 14.17 -21.23
N SER A 182 -2.86 12.99 -21.81
CA SER A 182 -1.61 12.24 -21.63
C SER A 182 -0.38 13.03 -22.07
N ASN A 183 -0.54 13.99 -22.99
CA ASN A 183 0.54 14.88 -23.42
C ASN A 183 0.92 15.94 -22.38
N ASP A 184 0.08 16.21 -21.39
CA ASP A 184 0.37 17.20 -20.36
C ASP A 184 1.48 16.70 -19.41
N GLN A 185 1.63 15.39 -19.22
CA GLN A 185 2.67 14.82 -18.37
C GLN A 185 4.10 15.09 -18.91
N PRO A 186 4.46 14.76 -20.16
CA PRO A 186 5.79 15.06 -20.69
C PRO A 186 6.05 16.57 -20.81
N LEU A 187 5.02 17.38 -21.07
CA LEU A 187 5.15 18.85 -21.03
C LEU A 187 5.49 19.34 -19.63
N HIS A 188 4.79 18.83 -18.61
CA HIS A 188 5.10 19.09 -17.20
C HIS A 188 6.52 18.65 -16.85
N TRP A 189 6.96 17.46 -17.29
CA TRP A 189 8.33 17.01 -17.05
C TRP A 189 9.37 17.96 -17.63
N LYS A 190 9.17 18.41 -18.87
CA LYS A 190 10.08 19.38 -19.52
C LYS A 190 10.14 20.69 -18.75
N GLU A 191 9.00 21.17 -18.26
CA GLU A 191 8.91 22.37 -17.41
C GLU A 191 9.68 22.17 -16.11
N VAL A 192 9.45 21.06 -15.40
CA VAL A 192 10.10 20.75 -14.12
C VAL A 192 11.60 20.59 -14.27
N LEU A 193 12.08 19.92 -15.31
CA LEU A 193 13.52 19.81 -15.61
C LEU A 193 14.16 21.17 -15.90
N LYS A 194 13.46 22.04 -16.62
CA LYS A 194 13.89 23.42 -16.84
C LYS A 194 13.94 24.18 -15.50
N LEU A 195 12.94 24.02 -14.65
CA LEU A 195 12.91 24.66 -13.32
C LEU A 195 14.05 24.16 -12.43
N HIS A 196 14.37 22.87 -12.43
CA HIS A 196 15.55 22.36 -11.70
C HIS A 196 16.84 23.01 -12.17
N SER A 197 17.09 23.00 -13.49
CA SER A 197 18.33 23.55 -14.06
C SER A 197 18.46 25.07 -13.94
N THR A 198 17.35 25.81 -14.01
CA THR A 198 17.38 27.29 -14.06
C THR A 198 16.97 27.96 -12.76
N TYR A 199 16.36 27.23 -11.82
CA TYR A 199 15.76 27.83 -10.64
C TYR A 199 15.95 27.01 -9.35
N TYR A 200 15.54 25.74 -9.25
CA TYR A 200 15.55 25.02 -7.97
C TYR A 200 16.98 24.70 -7.48
N SER A 201 17.86 24.25 -8.38
CA SER A 201 19.20 23.76 -8.03
C SER A 201 20.28 24.83 -8.01
N LEU A 202 19.94 26.12 -8.08
CA LEU A 202 20.93 27.19 -7.99
C LEU A 202 21.53 27.25 -6.57
N SER A 203 22.82 27.54 -6.48
CA SER A 203 23.53 27.67 -5.19
C SER A 203 23.19 28.96 -4.44
N GLU A 204 22.64 29.96 -5.14
CA GLU A 204 22.31 31.25 -4.56
C GLU A 204 21.10 31.15 -3.61
N PRO A 205 21.10 31.87 -2.48
CA PRO A 205 19.95 31.92 -1.57
C PRO A 205 18.66 32.32 -2.29
N PHE A 206 17.53 31.78 -1.81
CA PHE A 206 16.23 32.18 -2.33
C PHE A 206 15.91 33.64 -1.97
N ILE A 207 15.53 34.42 -2.99
CA ILE A 207 15.08 35.79 -2.87
C ILE A 207 13.60 35.81 -3.26
N ILE A 208 12.75 36.38 -2.40
CA ILE A 208 11.32 36.50 -2.68
C ILE A 208 11.13 37.36 -3.94
N PRO A 209 10.50 36.83 -5.00
CA PRO A 209 10.24 37.59 -6.20
C PRO A 209 9.48 38.89 -5.86
N THR A 210 10.00 40.03 -6.33
CA THR A 210 9.27 41.29 -6.19
C THR A 210 8.02 41.21 -7.07
N PRO A 211 6.82 41.46 -6.53
CA PRO A 211 5.60 41.40 -7.33
C PRO A 211 5.74 42.36 -8.51
N VAL A 212 5.69 41.81 -9.72
CA VAL A 212 5.71 42.61 -10.93
C VAL A 212 4.37 43.33 -10.98
N PHE A 213 4.36 44.61 -10.60
CA PHE A 213 3.21 45.47 -10.84
C PHE A 213 3.07 45.64 -12.34
N HIS A 214 2.34 44.74 -12.97
CA HIS A 214 1.90 44.94 -14.33
C HIS A 214 1.02 46.20 -14.32
N PRO A 215 1.43 47.28 -15.02
CA PRO A 215 0.57 48.44 -15.15
C PRO A 215 -0.76 47.96 -15.74
N PRO A 216 -1.90 48.42 -15.21
CA PRO A 216 -3.21 47.95 -15.63
C PRO A 216 -3.31 48.09 -17.14
N GLU A 217 -3.38 46.94 -17.83
CA GLU A 217 -3.46 46.91 -19.28
C GLU A 217 -4.71 47.73 -19.68
N PRO A 218 -4.58 48.75 -20.55
CA PRO A 218 -5.67 49.66 -20.85
C PRO A 218 -6.85 48.84 -21.39
N ASN A 219 -7.94 48.88 -20.61
CA ASN A 219 -9.21 48.20 -20.78
C ASN A 219 -9.71 48.25 -22.23
N ARG A 220 -9.29 47.28 -23.06
CA ARG A 220 -9.85 47.05 -24.39
C ARG A 220 -11.21 46.40 -24.20
N ARG A 221 -12.25 47.23 -24.25
CA ARG A 221 -13.64 46.80 -24.40
C ARG A 221 -13.75 45.80 -25.56
N ALA A 222 -14.02 44.54 -25.22
CA ALA A 222 -14.33 43.48 -26.17
C ALA A 222 -15.73 43.70 -26.74
N MET A 223 -15.83 43.88 -28.06
CA MET A 223 -17.03 43.55 -28.82
C MET A 223 -17.13 42.01 -28.86
N GLN A 224 -18.27 41.48 -28.45
CA GLN A 224 -18.61 40.07 -28.62
C GLN A 224 -18.87 39.79 -30.10
N GLU A 225 -18.14 38.84 -30.67
CA GLU A 225 -18.54 38.15 -31.90
C GLU A 225 -18.69 36.66 -31.62
N VAL A 226 -19.78 36.12 -32.17
CA VAL A 226 -20.28 34.76 -32.04
C VAL A 226 -19.70 33.93 -33.19
N SER A 227 -19.06 32.78 -32.92
CA SER A 227 -19.26 31.53 -33.69
C SER A 227 -18.33 30.34 -33.34
N SER A 228 -18.94 29.17 -33.53
CA SER A 228 -18.65 27.73 -33.48
C SER A 228 -17.24 27.13 -33.70
N PRO A 229 -17.06 25.81 -33.39
CA PRO A 229 -15.77 25.10 -33.33
C PRO A 229 -15.55 24.07 -34.46
N ALA A 230 -14.31 23.86 -34.91
CA ALA A 230 -13.90 22.59 -35.55
C ALA A 230 -12.38 22.36 -35.65
N THR A 231 -12.01 21.09 -35.46
CA THR A 231 -10.97 20.28 -36.18
C THR A 231 -9.48 20.32 -35.80
N SER A 232 -9.07 19.17 -35.22
CA SER A 232 -8.04 18.21 -35.69
C SER A 232 -6.57 18.62 -35.88
N GLY A 233 -5.70 17.86 -35.20
CA GLY A 233 -4.29 17.70 -35.57
C GLY A 233 -3.67 16.45 -34.93
N ALA A 234 -3.63 15.34 -35.66
CA ALA A 234 -2.68 14.24 -35.46
C ALA A 234 -1.32 14.65 -36.08
N PRO A 235 -0.12 14.12 -35.69
CA PRO A 235 0.23 12.73 -36.03
C PRO A 235 1.26 11.97 -35.13
N SER A 236 1.22 10.64 -35.27
CA SER A 236 2.32 9.64 -35.26
C SER A 236 3.02 9.14 -33.96
N PRO A 237 3.19 7.80 -33.79
CA PRO A 237 3.82 7.16 -32.62
C PRO A 237 5.23 6.60 -32.88
N THR A 238 6.12 6.65 -31.88
CA THR A 238 7.38 5.87 -31.85
C THR A 238 7.57 5.12 -30.53
N LYS A 239 7.36 3.80 -30.65
CA LYS A 239 7.98 2.60 -30.03
C LYS A 239 8.97 2.70 -28.83
N SER A 240 8.72 1.78 -27.86
CA SER A 240 9.67 0.96 -27.02
C SER A 240 10.14 1.54 -25.67
N THR A 241 10.37 0.83 -24.53
CA THR A 241 10.25 -0.58 -24.02
C THR A 241 10.69 -0.63 -22.52
N ALA A 242 10.03 -1.48 -21.69
CA ALA A 242 10.46 -2.28 -20.49
C ALA A 242 11.42 -1.69 -19.40
N SER A 243 11.07 -1.51 -18.10
CA SER A 243 10.72 -2.41 -16.95
C SER A 243 11.92 -2.98 -16.15
N SER A 244 12.09 -2.58 -14.88
CA SER A 244 13.03 -3.19 -13.91
C SER A 244 12.33 -3.54 -12.57
N HIS A 245 12.47 -4.79 -12.12
CA HIS A 245 11.84 -5.38 -10.94
C HIS A 245 12.42 -4.84 -9.60
N GLN A 246 11.58 -4.24 -8.74
CA GLN A 246 11.92 -3.97 -7.33
C GLN A 246 11.49 -5.16 -6.45
N SER A 247 12.36 -5.58 -5.53
CA SER A 247 12.09 -6.70 -4.60
C SER A 247 10.89 -6.43 -3.69
N PRO A 248 10.13 -7.47 -3.26
CA PRO A 248 8.98 -7.30 -2.39
C PRO A 248 9.36 -6.62 -1.06
N ARG A 249 8.60 -5.59 -0.66
CA ARG A 249 8.82 -4.89 0.62
C ARG A 249 8.57 -5.84 1.80
N LYS A 250 9.60 -6.08 2.63
CA LYS A 250 9.50 -6.88 3.86
C LYS A 250 8.48 -6.25 4.84
N LEU A 251 7.50 -7.03 5.29
CA LEU A 251 6.51 -6.57 6.28
C LEU A 251 7.14 -6.52 7.69
N ARG A 252 6.71 -5.54 8.50
CA ARG A 252 7.14 -5.42 9.91
C ARG A 252 6.55 -6.56 10.74
N HIS A 253 7.16 -6.93 11.86
CA HIS A 253 6.57 -7.91 12.78
C HIS A 253 5.16 -7.47 13.26
N PRO A 254 4.15 -8.36 13.32
CA PRO A 254 2.78 -8.00 13.73
C PRO A 254 2.70 -7.31 15.10
N SER A 255 3.53 -7.71 16.07
CA SER A 255 3.58 -7.10 17.41
C SER A 255 4.02 -5.63 17.39
N LYS A 256 4.75 -5.19 16.36
CA LYS A 256 5.25 -3.81 16.22
C LYS A 256 4.25 -2.87 15.53
N LEU A 257 3.10 -3.39 15.09
CA LEU A 257 2.04 -2.58 14.48
C LEU A 257 1.35 -1.69 15.51
N ARG A 258 1.10 -0.42 15.14
CA ARG A 258 0.42 0.55 16.02
C ARG A 258 -1.09 0.30 15.99
N SER A 259 -1.81 0.70 17.04
CA SER A 259 -3.28 0.52 17.13
C SER A 259 -4.08 1.14 15.99
N ARG A 260 -3.56 2.19 15.35
CA ARG A 260 -4.19 2.80 14.16
C ARG A 260 -4.05 1.94 12.90
N ASP A 261 -3.01 1.11 12.84
CA ASP A 261 -2.70 0.24 11.72
C ASP A 261 -3.34 -1.15 11.89
N LEU A 262 -3.87 -1.45 13.08
CA LEU A 262 -4.63 -2.66 13.37
C LEU A 262 -6.04 -2.54 12.77
N THR A 263 -6.16 -3.01 11.53
CA THR A 263 -7.40 -3.06 10.75
C THR A 263 -7.58 -4.43 10.12
N ASP A 264 -8.81 -4.76 9.71
CA ASP A 264 -9.14 -6.00 9.01
C ASP A 264 -8.32 -6.16 7.71
N ILE A 265 -8.07 -5.05 7.01
CA ILE A 265 -7.25 -5.02 5.79
C ILE A 265 -5.81 -5.39 6.09
N THR A 266 -5.23 -4.80 7.15
CA THR A 266 -3.86 -5.11 7.57
C THR A 266 -3.76 -6.58 7.97
N PHE A 267 -4.73 -7.09 8.74
CA PHE A 267 -4.76 -8.50 9.11
C PHE A 267 -4.75 -9.42 7.90
N ARG A 268 -5.58 -9.12 6.89
CA ARG A 268 -5.63 -9.85 5.63
C ARG A 268 -4.30 -9.87 4.88
N ILE A 269 -3.61 -8.73 4.81
CA ILE A 269 -2.28 -8.63 4.19
C ILE A 269 -1.29 -9.57 4.88
N TYR A 270 -1.31 -9.62 6.21
CA TYR A 270 -0.41 -10.47 6.99
C TYR A 270 -0.73 -11.96 6.86
N VAL A 271 -2.00 -12.34 6.82
CA VAL A 271 -2.42 -13.73 6.52
C VAL A 271 -1.91 -14.16 5.15
N LYS A 272 -2.11 -13.33 4.11
CA LYS A 272 -1.59 -13.62 2.77
C LYS A 272 -0.07 -13.77 2.76
N HIS A 273 0.63 -12.80 3.35
CA HIS A 273 2.08 -12.81 3.42
C HIS A 273 2.63 -14.04 4.13
N PHE A 274 1.98 -14.47 5.21
CA PHE A 274 2.32 -15.72 5.88
C PHE A 274 2.20 -16.91 4.94
N MET A 275 1.08 -17.06 4.23
CA MET A 275 0.86 -18.17 3.29
C MET A 275 1.90 -18.17 2.16
N ASP A 276 2.23 -16.99 1.62
CA ASP A 276 3.24 -16.82 0.57
C ASP A 276 4.65 -17.23 1.04
N CYS A 277 5.05 -16.79 2.24
CA CYS A 277 6.40 -17.02 2.75
C CYS A 277 6.59 -18.43 3.31
N TYR A 278 5.56 -19.00 3.93
CA TYR A 278 5.65 -20.30 4.59
C TYR A 278 6.02 -21.42 3.60
N HIS A 279 5.48 -21.39 2.38
CA HIS A 279 5.84 -22.35 1.34
C HIS A 279 7.33 -22.30 0.97
N SER A 280 7.91 -21.10 0.96
CA SER A 280 9.34 -20.91 0.67
C SER A 280 10.25 -21.42 1.78
N MET A 281 9.77 -21.49 3.03
CA MET A 281 10.59 -21.87 4.18
C MET A 281 10.76 -23.39 4.31
N PHE A 282 9.71 -24.16 4.02
CA PHE A 282 9.74 -25.62 4.17
C PHE A 282 10.21 -26.37 2.92
N ASN A 283 10.40 -25.63 1.85
CA ASN A 283 10.97 -26.16 0.63
C ASN A 283 12.11 -25.26 0.14
N PRO A 284 13.27 -25.27 0.84
CA PRO A 284 14.47 -24.72 0.25
C PRO A 284 14.73 -25.52 -1.02
N GLY A 285 14.58 -24.88 -2.18
CA GLY A 285 14.86 -25.54 -3.44
C GLY A 285 16.29 -26.12 -3.42
N PRO A 286 16.56 -27.19 -4.19
CA PRO A 286 17.88 -27.82 -4.24
C PRO A 286 19.00 -26.88 -4.74
N ASP A 287 18.67 -25.67 -5.21
CA ASP A 287 19.60 -24.71 -5.77
C ASP A 287 20.03 -23.68 -4.72
N THR A 288 21.16 -23.92 -4.03
CA THR A 288 22.16 -22.88 -3.63
C THR A 288 23.31 -23.41 -2.78
N THR A 289 23.43 -24.71 -2.49
CA THR A 289 24.52 -25.22 -1.63
C THR A 289 25.78 -25.70 -2.36
N ASN A 290 26.03 -25.33 -3.63
CA ASN A 290 27.18 -25.90 -4.35
C ASN A 290 27.96 -24.94 -5.27
N GLU A 291 28.25 -23.74 -4.78
CA GLU A 291 29.37 -22.92 -5.27
C GLU A 291 30.20 -22.48 -4.04
N GLY A 292 30.78 -23.48 -3.37
CA GLY A 292 31.77 -23.29 -2.33
C GLY A 292 33.11 -23.79 -2.83
N GLU A 293 33.81 -22.99 -3.65
CA GLU A 293 35.27 -23.05 -3.78
C GLU A 293 35.83 -21.61 -3.80
N ASP A 294 36.58 -21.32 -2.74
CA ASP A 294 37.66 -20.34 -2.62
C ASP A 294 37.43 -18.90 -3.09
N SER A 295 36.90 -18.07 -2.17
CA SER A 295 37.27 -16.66 -2.16
C SER A 295 37.61 -16.21 -0.75
N ASP A 296 38.90 -16.37 -0.41
CA ASP A 296 39.59 -15.69 0.68
C ASP A 296 39.54 -14.16 0.46
N PHE A 297 38.42 -13.53 0.80
CA PHE A 297 38.34 -12.08 0.91
C PHE A 297 38.32 -11.66 2.39
N PRO A 298 39.36 -10.94 2.88
CA PRO A 298 39.43 -10.50 4.25
C PRO A 298 38.46 -9.33 4.47
N TYR A 299 37.32 -9.59 5.10
CA TYR A 299 36.46 -8.52 5.58
C TYR A 299 37.07 -7.83 6.81
N PRO A 300 37.08 -6.49 6.85
CA PRO A 300 37.61 -5.73 7.98
C PRO A 300 36.68 -5.86 9.19
N ALA A 301 37.24 -6.33 10.31
CA ALA A 301 36.57 -6.41 11.60
C ALA A 301 36.04 -5.04 12.05
N THR A 302 34.77 -4.99 12.43
CA THR A 302 34.16 -3.84 13.11
C THR A 302 34.68 -3.74 14.56
N PRO A 303 34.90 -2.53 15.09
CA PRO A 303 35.55 -2.34 16.37
C PRO A 303 34.54 -2.51 17.52
N THR A 304 34.47 -3.69 18.12
CA THR A 304 33.80 -3.89 19.41
C THR A 304 34.71 -3.41 20.54
N LYS A 305 34.15 -2.54 21.38
CA LYS A 305 34.82 -1.94 22.54
C LYS A 305 35.38 -3.01 23.48
N CYS A 306 36.69 -2.97 23.63
CA CYS A 306 37.48 -3.73 24.59
C CYS A 306 37.10 -3.32 26.02
N SER A 307 36.36 -4.18 26.73
CA SER A 307 36.21 -4.08 28.18
C SER A 307 37.41 -4.76 28.83
N ARG A 308 38.27 -3.96 29.46
CA ARG A 308 39.41 -4.42 30.24
C ARG A 308 38.90 -4.95 31.59
N HIS A 309 39.13 -6.22 31.88
CA HIS A 309 39.33 -6.66 33.26
C HIS A 309 40.50 -7.65 33.34
N PRO A 310 41.29 -7.62 34.44
CA PRO A 310 42.59 -8.26 34.50
C PRO A 310 42.52 -9.72 34.89
N ARG A 311 43.55 -10.43 34.43
CA ARG A 311 43.98 -11.79 34.74
C ARG A 311 43.84 -12.18 36.21
N LEU A 312 43.45 -13.43 36.43
CA LEU A 312 44.08 -14.28 37.44
C LEU A 312 44.13 -15.72 36.93
N ASP A 313 45.25 -16.35 37.25
CA ASP A 313 45.75 -17.63 36.75
C ASP A 313 44.82 -18.81 37.01
N ASP A 314 44.74 -19.74 36.06
CA ASP A 314 44.78 -21.16 36.42
C ASP A 314 45.34 -22.01 35.27
N GLN A 315 46.49 -22.62 35.53
CA GLN A 315 47.09 -23.64 34.69
C GLN A 315 46.57 -25.00 35.14
N THR A 316 45.96 -25.78 34.25
CA THR A 316 46.05 -27.24 34.34
C THR A 316 45.99 -27.91 32.96
N PRO A 317 46.93 -28.83 32.67
CA PRO A 317 46.96 -29.60 31.42
C PRO A 317 46.32 -30.97 31.62
N ARG A 318 45.54 -31.46 30.63
CA ARG A 318 45.16 -32.88 30.36
C ARG A 318 44.01 -32.87 29.34
N ARG A 319 43.82 -33.83 28.43
CA ARG A 319 44.55 -35.05 28.05
C ARG A 319 43.96 -35.47 26.69
N SER A 320 44.83 -35.73 25.73
CA SER A 320 44.50 -36.41 24.47
C SER A 320 43.98 -37.82 24.76
N THR A 321 42.85 -38.19 24.12
CA THR A 321 42.44 -39.60 24.04
C THR A 321 41.92 -39.89 22.63
N TYR A 322 42.75 -40.62 21.90
CA TYR A 322 42.41 -41.40 20.71
C TYR A 322 41.53 -42.60 21.08
N THR A 323 40.49 -42.87 20.28
CA THR A 323 39.89 -44.18 19.97
C THR A 323 39.06 -43.94 18.69
N ASN A 324 39.51 -44.22 17.46
CA ASN A 324 39.76 -45.51 16.82
C ASN A 324 38.72 -46.59 17.13
N THR A 325 37.72 -46.71 16.26
CA THR A 325 36.94 -47.94 16.02
C THR A 325 36.64 -48.03 14.53
N GLU A 326 37.40 -48.91 13.87
CA GLU A 326 36.99 -49.65 12.69
C GLU A 326 35.67 -50.37 12.97
N GLU A 327 34.65 -50.19 12.12
CA GLU A 327 33.67 -51.23 11.86
C GLU A 327 33.32 -51.30 10.36
N THR A 328 33.39 -52.53 9.88
CA THR A 328 33.27 -53.09 8.53
C THR A 328 31.97 -52.81 7.77
N PRO A 329 31.99 -52.84 6.41
CA PRO A 329 30.80 -52.73 5.57
C PRO A 329 30.05 -54.07 5.50
N ARG A 330 28.77 -54.09 5.92
CA ARG A 330 27.88 -55.24 5.72
C ARG A 330 27.09 -55.10 4.41
N SER A 331 27.37 -56.04 3.50
CA SER A 331 26.56 -56.35 2.32
C SER A 331 25.24 -57.02 2.73
N SER A 332 24.09 -56.39 2.48
CA SER A 332 22.78 -57.05 2.56
C SER A 332 22.28 -57.42 1.16
N ARG A 333 22.34 -58.71 0.86
CA ARG A 333 21.61 -59.35 -0.25
C ARG A 333 20.16 -59.57 0.21
N ILE A 334 19.19 -59.15 -0.59
CA ILE A 334 17.78 -59.58 -0.46
C ILE A 334 17.38 -60.30 -1.77
N PRO A 335 16.63 -61.42 -1.69
CA PRO A 335 16.42 -62.33 -2.80
C PRO A 335 15.34 -61.84 -3.77
N ALA A 336 15.53 -62.16 -5.05
CA ALA A 336 14.52 -62.08 -6.08
C ALA A 336 13.44 -63.16 -5.85
N SER A 337 12.19 -62.75 -5.70
CA SER A 337 11.03 -63.61 -5.93
C SER A 337 10.05 -62.92 -6.87
N LEU A 338 9.83 -63.62 -7.99
CA LEU A 338 8.89 -63.38 -9.07
C LEU A 338 7.48 -63.04 -8.55
N SER A 339 6.97 -61.87 -8.97
CA SER A 339 5.53 -61.59 -9.07
C SER A 339 5.29 -60.68 -10.27
N SER A 340 4.81 -61.31 -11.33
CA SER A 340 4.30 -60.73 -12.56
C SER A 340 2.99 -59.95 -12.34
N ASN A 341 2.81 -58.86 -13.10
CA ASN A 341 1.57 -58.11 -13.39
C ASN A 341 1.19 -56.91 -12.50
N ILE A 342 2.05 -55.89 -12.41
CA ILE A 342 1.61 -54.48 -12.29
C ILE A 342 2.46 -53.66 -13.27
N LEU A 343 1.93 -53.45 -14.47
CA LEU A 343 2.53 -52.55 -15.45
C LEU A 343 2.28 -51.10 -15.00
N ASP A 344 3.40 -50.38 -14.89
CA ASP A 344 3.53 -48.93 -15.07
C ASP A 344 3.01 -48.02 -13.95
N ARG A 345 3.61 -48.19 -12.76
CA ARG A 345 3.63 -47.13 -11.75
C ARG A 345 5.09 -46.83 -11.43
N SER A 346 5.72 -46.00 -12.26
CA SER A 346 6.99 -45.38 -11.94
C SER A 346 6.94 -44.84 -10.51
N PRO A 347 7.94 -45.12 -9.65
CA PRO A 347 7.98 -44.52 -8.32
C PRO A 347 7.83 -43.00 -8.51
N PRO A 348 6.89 -42.34 -7.82
CA PRO A 348 6.67 -40.92 -8.01
C PRO A 348 8.01 -40.22 -7.75
N ASP A 349 8.50 -39.47 -8.75
CA ASP A 349 9.73 -38.70 -8.66
C ASP A 349 9.73 -37.92 -7.34
N ALA A 350 10.53 -38.39 -6.39
CA ALA A 350 10.53 -37.95 -4.99
C ALA A 350 11.11 -36.54 -4.79
N SER A 351 11.30 -35.77 -5.88
CA SER A 351 12.03 -34.52 -5.88
C SER A 351 11.17 -33.28 -6.06
N SER A 352 9.87 -33.41 -6.38
CA SER A 352 9.00 -32.23 -6.49
C SER A 352 8.38 -31.87 -5.14
N PRO A 353 8.48 -30.61 -4.70
CA PRO A 353 7.95 -30.18 -3.42
C PRO A 353 6.44 -30.30 -3.40
N GLN A 354 5.94 -31.12 -2.47
CA GLN A 354 4.53 -31.36 -2.34
C GLN A 354 3.85 -30.10 -1.80
N LEU A 355 3.17 -29.36 -2.69
CA LEU A 355 2.33 -28.23 -2.33
C LEU A 355 1.28 -28.68 -1.31
N ARG A 356 1.13 -27.93 -0.21
CA ARG A 356 0.20 -28.26 0.88
C ARG A 356 -0.75 -27.10 1.14
N GLY A 357 -2.01 -27.45 1.41
CA GLY A 357 -3.05 -26.48 1.74
C GLY A 357 -3.02 -26.07 3.21
N PHE A 358 -3.44 -24.83 3.46
CA PHE A 358 -3.67 -24.29 4.79
C PHE A 358 -5.14 -24.43 5.16
N THR A 359 -5.44 -25.07 6.28
CA THR A 359 -6.78 -25.02 6.87
C THR A 359 -6.94 -23.77 7.74
N LEU A 360 -8.18 -23.34 8.00
CA LEU A 360 -8.42 -22.19 8.88
C LEU A 360 -7.97 -22.48 10.32
N SER A 361 -8.11 -23.73 10.76
CA SER A 361 -7.60 -24.21 12.04
C SER A 361 -6.07 -24.17 12.14
N PHE A 362 -5.36 -24.47 11.05
CA PHE A 362 -3.90 -24.29 11.01
C PHE A 362 -3.52 -22.81 11.16
N LEU A 363 -4.13 -21.93 10.37
CA LEU A 363 -3.79 -20.49 10.38
C LEU A 363 -4.07 -19.83 11.74
N ARG A 364 -5.11 -20.26 12.45
CA ARG A 364 -5.43 -19.76 13.81
C ARG A 364 -4.43 -20.17 14.87
N ARG A 365 -3.69 -21.25 14.68
CA ARG A 365 -2.64 -21.72 15.60
C ARG A 365 -1.30 -21.01 15.41
N VAL A 366 -1.15 -20.22 14.34
CA VAL A 366 0.03 -19.37 14.13
C VAL A 366 0.01 -18.26 15.20
N PRO A 367 0.94 -18.26 16.19
CA PRO A 367 0.84 -17.39 17.35
C PRO A 367 0.80 -15.90 16.99
N GLU A 368 1.62 -15.49 16.03
CA GLU A 368 1.75 -14.09 15.60
C GLU A 368 0.48 -13.59 14.90
N LEU A 369 -0.16 -14.43 14.10
CA LEU A 369 -1.44 -14.09 13.46
C LEU A 369 -2.57 -14.10 14.48
N ASN A 370 -2.59 -15.07 15.40
CA ASN A 370 -3.61 -15.13 16.45
C ASN A 370 -3.58 -13.89 17.35
N ASP A 371 -2.39 -13.51 17.84
CA ASP A 371 -2.20 -12.29 18.63
C ASP A 371 -2.61 -11.03 17.84
N MET A 372 -2.21 -10.93 16.57
CA MET A 372 -2.63 -9.83 15.71
C MET A 372 -4.14 -9.76 15.56
N GLY A 373 -4.81 -10.90 15.35
CA GLY A 373 -6.27 -11.01 15.30
C GLY A 373 -6.92 -10.50 16.59
N LYS A 374 -6.39 -10.87 17.77
CA LYS A 374 -6.89 -10.40 19.08
C LYS A 374 -6.80 -8.89 19.18
N ARG A 375 -5.65 -8.32 18.82
CA ARG A 375 -5.42 -6.89 18.84
C ARG A 375 -6.30 -6.13 17.84
N VAL A 376 -6.55 -6.68 16.65
CA VAL A 376 -7.47 -6.08 15.65
C VAL A 376 -8.90 -6.05 16.17
N VAL A 377 -9.42 -7.15 16.72
CA VAL A 377 -10.78 -7.20 17.29
C VAL A 377 -10.94 -6.21 18.44
N LYS A 378 -9.95 -6.12 19.35
CA LYS A 378 -9.96 -5.15 20.46
C LYS A 378 -9.89 -3.70 19.96
N ALA A 379 -9.06 -3.42 18.96
CA ALA A 379 -8.95 -2.10 18.36
C ALA A 379 -10.24 -1.66 17.65
N GLU A 380 -10.89 -2.56 16.91
CA GLU A 380 -12.16 -2.29 16.23
C GLU A 380 -13.31 -2.10 17.24
N ALA A 381 -13.38 -2.93 18.30
CA ALA A 381 -14.33 -2.74 19.39
C ALA A 381 -14.19 -1.36 20.04
N LYS A 382 -12.95 -0.93 20.31
CA LYS A 382 -12.63 0.40 20.84
C LYS A 382 -13.00 1.52 19.87
N ARG A 383 -12.78 1.33 18.56
CA ARG A 383 -13.17 2.29 17.51
C ARG A 383 -14.68 2.47 17.48
N ARG A 384 -15.45 1.37 17.47
CA ARG A 384 -16.91 1.39 17.52
C ARG A 384 -17.47 2.03 18.79
N ALA A 385 -16.88 1.74 19.95
CA ALA A 385 -17.29 2.35 21.21
C ALA A 385 -17.10 3.87 21.18
N LYS A 386 -15.95 4.35 20.66
CA LYS A 386 -15.69 5.78 20.47
C LYS A 386 -16.65 6.45 19.49
N GLU A 387 -16.98 5.78 18.39
CA GLU A 387 -17.95 6.28 17.40
C GLU A 387 -19.36 6.33 17.97
N ALA A 388 -19.78 5.31 18.73
CA ALA A 388 -21.05 5.29 19.43
C ALA A 388 -21.14 6.40 20.50
N ALA A 389 -20.07 6.61 21.28
CA ALA A 389 -19.99 7.69 22.26
C ALA A 389 -20.05 9.06 21.59
N LYS A 390 -19.33 9.26 20.47
CA LYS A 390 -19.37 10.51 19.70
C LYS A 390 -20.76 10.75 19.10
N LYS A 391 -21.43 9.71 18.62
CA LYS A 391 -22.79 9.78 18.11
C LYS A 391 -23.79 10.14 19.21
N ALA A 392 -23.70 9.49 20.38
CA ALA A 392 -24.53 9.81 21.54
C ALA A 392 -24.33 11.26 22.03
N ALA A 393 -23.08 11.75 22.03
CA ALA A 393 -22.77 13.14 22.38
C ALA A 393 -23.34 14.15 21.37
N ALA A 394 -23.31 13.82 20.07
CA ALA A 394 -23.91 14.63 19.02
C ALA A 394 -25.45 14.67 19.14
N ASP A 395 -26.08 13.53 19.44
CA ASP A 395 -27.52 13.43 19.63
C ASP A 395 -28.00 14.18 20.90
N ALA A 396 -27.21 14.14 21.97
CA ALA A 396 -27.49 14.89 23.21
C ALA A 396 -27.39 16.41 22.98
N SER A 397 -26.36 16.86 22.27
CA SER A 397 -26.16 18.29 21.95
C SER A 397 -27.31 18.86 21.11
N GLN A 398 -27.99 18.02 20.32
CA GLN A 398 -29.11 18.43 19.47
C GLN A 398 -30.46 18.57 20.20
N LYS A 399 -30.62 18.06 21.43
CA LYS A 399 -31.87 18.15 22.21
C LYS A 399 -31.88 19.26 23.27
N GLY A 400 -30.74 19.90 23.55
CA GLY A 400 -30.55 20.79 24.70
C GLY A 400 -31.06 22.23 24.61
N ARG A 401 -32.03 22.58 23.74
CA ARG A 401 -32.51 23.99 23.63
C ARG A 401 -33.95 24.27 24.04
N GLY A 402 -34.68 23.30 24.59
CA GLY A 402 -36.05 23.54 25.06
C GLY A 402 -36.44 22.65 26.23
N GLY A 403 -36.46 23.23 27.43
CA GLY A 403 -37.13 22.67 28.61
C GLY A 403 -36.28 21.75 29.45
N ALA A 404 -35.98 22.20 30.67
CA ALA A 404 -35.47 21.35 31.75
C ALA A 404 -36.52 20.28 32.08
N CYS A 405 -36.38 19.09 31.50
CA CYS A 405 -37.18 17.94 31.89
C CYS A 405 -36.25 16.91 32.54
N ILE A 406 -36.64 16.52 33.75
CA ILE A 406 -35.95 15.66 34.71
C ILE A 406 -35.48 14.36 34.02
N PRO A 407 -34.23 13.93 34.22
CA PRO A 407 -33.70 12.72 33.60
C PRO A 407 -34.43 11.49 34.15
N SER A 408 -35.35 10.95 33.35
CA SER A 408 -35.96 9.66 33.62
C SER A 408 -34.91 8.58 33.36
N THR A 409 -34.48 7.92 34.43
CA THR A 409 -33.56 6.77 34.46
C THR A 409 -34.16 5.60 33.68
N SER A 410 -34.18 5.70 32.36
CA SER A 410 -34.55 4.58 31.49
C SER A 410 -33.34 3.65 31.44
N THR A 411 -33.49 2.53 32.13
CA THR A 411 -32.56 1.40 32.18
C THR A 411 -32.17 1.05 30.74
N ALA A 412 -30.97 1.47 30.33
CA ALA A 412 -30.45 1.17 29.02
C ALA A 412 -30.29 -0.35 28.93
N ILE A 413 -31.18 -0.99 28.18
CA ILE A 413 -31.10 -2.41 27.84
C ILE A 413 -29.74 -2.61 27.19
N SER A 414 -28.79 -3.18 27.95
CA SER A 414 -27.46 -3.51 27.49
C SER A 414 -27.63 -4.49 26.33
N ARG A 415 -27.25 -4.07 25.13
CA ARG A 415 -27.15 -5.01 24.01
C ARG A 415 -26.19 -6.12 24.45
N PRO A 416 -26.54 -7.40 24.24
CA PRO A 416 -25.67 -8.50 24.62
C PRO A 416 -24.29 -8.29 23.99
N GLU A 417 -23.28 -8.26 24.84
CA GLU A 417 -21.90 -8.06 24.43
C GLU A 417 -21.47 -9.26 23.59
N VAL A 418 -21.32 -9.06 22.29
CA VAL A 418 -20.84 -10.14 21.40
C VAL A 418 -19.44 -10.51 21.82
N SER A 419 -19.23 -11.76 22.25
CA SER A 419 -17.96 -12.28 22.76
C SER A 419 -16.80 -12.03 21.79
N THR A 420 -15.62 -11.76 22.35
CA THR A 420 -14.38 -11.55 21.59
C THR A 420 -14.06 -12.75 20.69
N ALA A 421 -14.31 -13.97 21.18
CA ALA A 421 -14.16 -15.21 20.42
C ALA A 421 -15.05 -15.24 19.16
N ALA A 422 -16.33 -14.84 19.27
CA ALA A 422 -17.23 -14.79 18.12
C ALA A 422 -16.77 -13.76 17.07
N ARG A 423 -16.27 -12.60 17.52
CA ARG A 423 -15.70 -11.57 16.63
C ARG A 423 -14.42 -12.05 15.95
N MET A 424 -13.56 -12.75 16.69
CA MET A 424 -12.35 -13.40 16.16
C MET A 424 -12.69 -14.40 15.05
N LYS A 425 -13.63 -15.31 15.34
CA LYS A 425 -14.10 -16.31 14.37
C LYS A 425 -14.62 -15.66 13.09
N ARG A 426 -15.35 -14.54 13.22
CA ARG A 426 -15.84 -13.73 12.08
C ARG A 426 -14.69 -13.06 11.31
N LEU A 427 -13.70 -12.47 12.00
CA LEU A 427 -12.54 -11.83 11.36
C LEU A 427 -11.78 -12.83 10.48
N TRP A 428 -11.45 -14.00 11.00
CA TRP A 428 -10.76 -15.06 10.26
C TRP A 428 -11.56 -15.52 9.04
N ARG A 429 -12.84 -15.87 9.22
CA ARG A 429 -13.71 -16.29 8.11
C ARG A 429 -13.82 -15.22 7.03
N SER A 430 -14.05 -13.97 7.43
CA SER A 430 -14.14 -12.84 6.49
C SER A 430 -12.84 -12.62 5.74
N THR A 431 -11.70 -12.83 6.40
CA THR A 431 -10.37 -12.66 5.80
C THR A 431 -10.12 -13.68 4.69
N ILE A 432 -10.39 -14.96 4.95
CA ILE A 432 -10.26 -16.04 3.96
C ILE A 432 -11.22 -15.81 2.78
N LEU A 433 -12.49 -15.50 3.06
CA LEU A 433 -13.47 -15.22 2.01
C LEU A 433 -13.05 -14.04 1.13
N HIS A 434 -12.48 -12.99 1.71
CA HIS A 434 -11.98 -11.85 0.95
C HIS A 434 -10.75 -12.22 0.11
N LEU A 435 -9.79 -12.96 0.66
CA LEU A 435 -8.63 -13.41 -0.11
C LEU A 435 -9.04 -14.32 -1.28
N ALA A 436 -10.01 -15.20 -1.06
CA ALA A 436 -10.54 -16.08 -2.10
C ALA A 436 -11.27 -15.28 -3.18
N LYS A 437 -12.13 -14.32 -2.78
CA LYS A 437 -12.84 -13.41 -3.69
C LYS A 437 -11.90 -12.52 -4.51
N GLU A 438 -10.77 -12.14 -3.94
CA GLU A 438 -9.72 -11.37 -4.62
C GLU A 438 -8.87 -12.24 -5.58
N GLY A 439 -9.08 -13.56 -5.61
CA GLY A 439 -8.25 -14.49 -6.37
C GLY A 439 -6.82 -14.60 -5.83
N SER A 440 -6.58 -14.20 -4.58
CA SER A 440 -5.27 -14.28 -3.93
C SER A 440 -4.98 -15.66 -3.33
N ILE A 441 -6.02 -16.42 -3.03
CA ILE A 441 -5.94 -17.82 -2.60
C ILE A 441 -7.02 -18.61 -3.34
N VAL A 442 -6.85 -19.93 -3.44
CA VAL A 442 -7.80 -20.83 -4.09
C VAL A 442 -8.06 -22.04 -3.20
N LEU A 443 -9.21 -22.70 -3.39
CA LEU A 443 -9.54 -23.95 -2.71
C LEU A 443 -8.56 -25.06 -3.11
N TRP A 444 -8.19 -25.88 -2.16
CA TRP A 444 -7.20 -26.95 -2.32
C TRP A 444 -7.77 -28.28 -1.82
N ASP A 445 -7.77 -29.28 -2.70
CA ASP A 445 -8.21 -30.65 -2.39
C ASP A 445 -7.05 -31.60 -2.09
N GLY A 446 -5.81 -31.09 -2.16
CA GLY A 446 -4.61 -31.89 -1.96
C GLY A 446 -4.25 -32.06 -0.47
N PRO A 447 -3.03 -32.53 -0.17
CA PRO A 447 -2.57 -32.70 1.20
C PRO A 447 -2.56 -31.35 1.93
N VAL A 448 -2.89 -31.37 3.21
CA VAL A 448 -2.87 -30.19 4.08
C VAL A 448 -1.62 -30.18 4.96
N TYR A 449 -1.26 -29.00 5.48
CA TYR A 449 -0.25 -28.93 6.53
C TYR A 449 -0.74 -29.65 7.79
N PRO A 450 0.13 -30.48 8.42
CA PRO A 450 -0.23 -31.10 9.68
C PRO A 450 -0.48 -30.01 10.72
N ILE A 451 -1.46 -30.25 11.56
CA ILE A 451 -1.78 -29.32 12.63
C ILE A 451 -0.74 -29.52 13.73
N PRO A 452 -0.01 -28.46 14.12
CA PRO A 452 0.94 -28.56 15.22
C PRO A 452 0.20 -29.05 16.47
N SER A 453 0.78 -30.02 17.18
CA SER A 453 0.37 -30.33 18.54
C SER A 453 0.59 -29.10 19.42
N ASN A 454 -0.15 -28.97 20.52
CA ASN A 454 -0.09 -27.77 21.37
C ASN A 454 1.33 -27.44 21.89
N ASP A 455 2.25 -28.40 21.87
CA ASP A 455 3.65 -28.22 22.29
C ASP A 455 4.56 -27.71 21.15
N GLU A 456 4.16 -27.82 19.89
CA GLU A 456 4.96 -27.39 18.74
C GLU A 456 4.58 -25.98 18.28
N THR A 457 5.47 -25.02 18.53
CA THR A 457 5.31 -23.66 17.99
C THR A 457 5.62 -23.64 16.51
N VAL A 458 4.61 -23.34 15.68
CA VAL A 458 4.79 -23.14 14.23
C VAL A 458 5.76 -21.99 14.02
N ALA A 459 6.91 -22.28 13.42
CA ALA A 459 7.89 -21.25 13.08
C ALA A 459 7.32 -20.33 12.01
N GLY A 460 6.98 -19.09 12.39
CA GLY A 460 6.51 -18.07 11.46
C GLY A 460 7.64 -17.38 10.69
N PRO A 461 7.31 -16.74 9.54
CA PRO A 461 8.27 -15.99 8.72
C PRO A 461 8.80 -14.72 9.41
N TRP A 462 8.26 -14.36 10.58
CA TRP A 462 8.67 -13.18 11.34
C TRP A 462 9.66 -13.49 12.47
N ARG A 463 10.28 -14.67 12.48
CA ARG A 463 11.36 -14.95 13.42
C ARG A 463 12.42 -13.86 13.26
N SER A 464 12.65 -13.14 14.35
CA SER A 464 13.70 -12.13 14.39
C SER A 464 15.02 -12.89 14.34
N ASP A 465 15.90 -12.56 13.39
CA ASP A 465 17.28 -13.09 13.24
C ASP A 465 18.19 -12.81 14.47
N THR A 466 17.61 -12.53 15.64
CA THR A 466 18.29 -12.66 16.92
C THR A 466 18.55 -14.14 17.19
N GLY A 467 19.51 -14.69 16.44
CA GLY A 467 20.07 -16.02 16.62
C GLY A 467 20.81 -16.10 17.94
N ILE A 468 20.07 -16.37 19.02
CA ILE A 468 20.61 -16.92 20.26
C ILE A 468 19.57 -17.93 20.77
N SER A 469 19.98 -19.19 20.86
CA SER A 469 19.24 -20.37 21.31
C SER A 469 18.17 -20.08 22.37
N GLN A 470 16.90 -19.99 21.98
CA GLN A 470 15.76 -19.80 22.89
C GLN A 470 15.12 -21.11 23.38
N SER A 471 15.80 -22.25 23.26
CA SER A 471 15.28 -23.53 23.78
C SER A 471 15.34 -23.68 25.31
N PHE A 472 15.73 -22.62 26.06
CA PHE A 472 15.91 -22.72 27.53
C PHE A 472 15.03 -21.80 28.40
N PHE A 473 14.19 -20.91 27.86
CA PHE A 473 13.50 -19.90 28.69
C PHE A 473 11.97 -19.99 28.77
N HIS A 474 11.31 -21.03 28.25
CA HIS A 474 9.85 -21.12 28.33
C HIS A 474 9.27 -21.54 29.70
N SER A 475 10.08 -21.70 30.76
CA SER A 475 9.58 -22.19 32.07
C SER A 475 9.52 -21.17 33.21
N LEU A 476 9.89 -19.88 33.03
CA LEU A 476 9.95 -18.92 34.15
C LEU A 476 9.33 -17.54 33.87
N ASN A 477 8.16 -17.49 33.24
CA ASN A 477 7.41 -16.23 33.07
C ASN A 477 6.07 -16.23 33.81
N ALA A 478 6.13 -16.53 35.11
CA ALA A 478 5.15 -16.08 36.08
C ALA A 478 5.91 -15.40 37.22
N THR A 479 5.42 -14.24 37.65
CA THR A 479 5.88 -13.42 38.80
C THR A 479 7.26 -12.74 38.71
N ALA A 480 7.29 -11.48 38.26
CA ALA A 480 8.11 -10.41 38.89
C ALA A 480 7.79 -8.99 38.32
N ASN A 481 7.09 -8.21 39.15
CA ASN A 481 7.18 -6.78 39.41
C ASN A 481 7.39 -5.73 38.29
N THR A 482 6.48 -4.75 38.28
CA THR A 482 6.92 -3.34 38.25
C THR A 482 6.08 -2.52 39.22
N SER A 483 6.63 -2.33 40.43
CA SER A 483 6.22 -1.33 41.41
C SER A 483 7.16 -0.13 41.29
N GLY A 484 6.64 1.11 41.30
CA GLY A 484 7.48 2.29 41.57
C GLY A 484 7.00 3.65 41.05
N MET A 485 6.09 4.29 41.82
CA MET A 485 5.90 5.76 42.00
C MET A 485 5.29 6.56 40.82
N SER A 486 4.38 7.55 40.96
CA SER A 486 3.80 8.25 42.11
C SER A 486 2.56 9.08 41.68
N VAL A 487 1.49 9.02 42.49
CA VAL A 487 0.59 10.08 43.00
C VAL A 487 0.05 11.17 42.03
N PHE A 488 -1.25 11.13 41.70
CA PHE A 488 -2.27 12.13 42.07
C PHE A 488 -3.64 11.83 41.42
N SER A 489 -4.69 12.07 42.22
CA SER A 489 -6.13 12.21 41.89
C SER A 489 -7.04 10.99 42.05
N SER A 490 -7.76 11.07 43.16
CA SER A 490 -8.95 10.35 43.58
C SER A 490 -10.08 10.42 42.55
N ALA A 491 -10.59 9.26 42.12
CA ALA A 491 -11.98 9.05 41.69
C ALA A 491 -12.27 7.54 41.55
N THR A 492 -12.93 6.98 42.57
CA THR A 492 -13.85 5.83 42.54
C THR A 492 -13.57 4.72 41.50
N GLU A 493 -12.60 3.86 41.79
CA GLU A 493 -12.43 2.59 41.08
C GLU A 493 -13.51 1.59 41.52
N ARG A 494 -14.34 1.15 40.58
CA ARG A 494 -15.09 -0.10 40.70
C ARG A 494 -14.12 -1.23 40.31
N PRO A 495 -13.96 -2.29 41.12
CA PRO A 495 -13.25 -3.49 40.70
C PRO A 495 -14.07 -4.12 39.57
N LEU A 496 -13.60 -3.95 38.34
CA LEU A 496 -14.08 -4.74 37.21
C LEU A 496 -13.24 -6.02 37.22
N ASP A 497 -13.89 -7.14 37.54
CA ASP A 497 -13.37 -8.48 37.32
C ASP A 497 -12.92 -8.63 35.86
N ASP A 498 -11.63 -8.40 35.60
CA ASP A 498 -10.96 -8.59 34.30
C ASP A 498 -10.47 -10.05 34.16
N GLN A 499 -11.22 -11.00 34.73
CA GLN A 499 -10.88 -12.43 34.82
C GLN A 499 -11.48 -13.29 33.70
N ASP A 500 -12.27 -12.71 32.80
CA ASP A 500 -12.91 -13.41 31.67
C ASP A 500 -12.09 -13.33 30.36
N ASP A 501 -10.78 -13.14 30.42
CA ASP A 501 -9.88 -13.49 29.32
C ASP A 501 -9.70 -15.02 29.28
N GLU A 502 -10.82 -15.76 29.24
CA GLU A 502 -10.81 -17.19 28.96
C GLU A 502 -10.01 -17.38 27.67
N GLU A 503 -8.91 -18.10 27.80
CA GLU A 503 -8.06 -18.51 26.69
C GLU A 503 -8.98 -19.09 25.62
N ILE A 504 -9.17 -18.33 24.53
CA ILE A 504 -10.09 -18.70 23.44
C ILE A 504 -9.64 -20.07 22.94
N GLY A 505 -10.30 -21.12 23.43
CA GLY A 505 -10.00 -22.50 23.08
C GLY A 505 -10.06 -22.60 21.57
N LEU A 506 -8.90 -22.78 20.94
CA LEU A 506 -8.82 -22.99 19.51
C LEU A 506 -9.55 -24.29 19.23
N SER A 507 -10.73 -24.21 18.61
CA SER A 507 -11.50 -25.40 18.27
C SER A 507 -10.64 -26.37 17.47
N ASP A 508 -10.78 -27.66 17.77
CA ASP A 508 -10.16 -28.72 16.99
C ASP A 508 -10.60 -28.64 15.52
N PRO A 509 -9.71 -29.01 14.58
CA PRO A 509 -10.05 -29.04 13.16
C PRO A 509 -11.26 -29.94 12.92
N GLU A 510 -12.26 -29.43 12.22
CA GLU A 510 -13.39 -30.26 11.78
C GLU A 510 -12.89 -31.22 10.67
N PRO A 511 -13.22 -32.52 10.73
CA PRO A 511 -12.87 -33.44 9.65
C PRO A 511 -13.58 -32.99 8.36
N GLY A 512 -12.80 -32.71 7.31
CA GLY A 512 -13.30 -32.13 6.06
C GLY A 512 -13.27 -30.59 6.02
N GLU A 513 -12.54 -29.95 6.93
CA GLU A 513 -12.28 -28.51 6.84
C GLU A 513 -11.67 -28.13 5.48
N GLU A 514 -12.25 -27.13 4.83
CA GLU A 514 -11.74 -26.57 3.59
C GLU A 514 -10.28 -26.13 3.75
N SER A 515 -9.46 -26.45 2.75
CA SER A 515 -8.07 -26.02 2.73
C SER A 515 -7.82 -25.08 1.55
N TYR A 516 -6.86 -24.18 1.74
CA TYR A 516 -6.58 -23.10 0.79
C TYR A 516 -5.09 -23.04 0.50
N VAL A 517 -4.75 -22.71 -0.74
CA VAL A 517 -3.36 -22.44 -1.14
C VAL A 517 -3.21 -21.03 -1.67
N SER A 518 -2.06 -20.40 -1.44
CA SER A 518 -1.79 -19.07 -2.00
C SER A 518 -1.60 -19.16 -3.52
N LEU A 519 -2.29 -18.29 -4.25
CA LEU A 519 -2.20 -18.25 -5.70
C LEU A 519 -1.00 -17.41 -6.12
N THR A 520 0.17 -18.06 -6.22
CA THR A 520 1.35 -17.43 -6.80
C THR A 520 1.34 -17.57 -8.33
N PRO A 521 1.83 -16.58 -9.10
CA PRO A 521 1.91 -16.68 -10.56
C PRO A 521 2.65 -17.93 -11.03
N ARG A 522 3.73 -18.31 -10.32
CA ARG A 522 4.52 -19.50 -10.64
C ARG A 522 3.74 -20.80 -10.43
N TYR A 523 3.02 -20.94 -9.31
CA TYR A 523 2.14 -22.10 -9.12
C TYR A 523 1.03 -22.11 -10.18
N PHE A 524 0.36 -20.98 -10.39
CA PHE A 524 -0.76 -20.90 -11.31
C PHE A 524 -0.35 -21.16 -12.77
N SER A 525 0.89 -20.81 -13.16
CA SER A 525 1.46 -21.12 -14.47
C SER A 525 1.39 -22.61 -14.83
N ILE A 526 1.57 -23.50 -13.85
CA ILE A 526 1.51 -24.96 -14.04
C ILE A 526 0.09 -25.39 -14.45
N GLU A 527 -0.93 -24.80 -13.81
CA GLU A 527 -2.32 -25.08 -14.13
C GLU A 527 -2.74 -24.43 -15.46
N VAL A 528 -2.24 -23.23 -15.75
CA VAL A 528 -2.47 -22.55 -17.04
C VAL A 528 -1.87 -23.37 -18.19
N GLU A 529 -0.68 -23.94 -18.02
CA GLU A 529 -0.05 -24.83 -18.99
C GLU A 529 -0.93 -26.05 -19.31
N LYS A 530 -1.50 -26.70 -18.28
CA LYS A 530 -2.46 -27.79 -18.44
C LYS A 530 -3.70 -27.34 -19.22
N ALA A 531 -4.23 -26.16 -18.91
CA ALA A 531 -5.38 -25.59 -19.62
C ALA A 531 -5.08 -25.34 -21.11
N ILE A 532 -3.92 -24.77 -21.43
CA ILE A 532 -3.46 -24.56 -22.82
C ILE A 532 -3.39 -25.90 -23.54
N ARG A 533 -2.78 -26.94 -22.94
CA ARG A 533 -2.67 -28.28 -23.54
C ARG A 533 -4.05 -28.88 -23.89
N VAL A 534 -5.02 -28.78 -22.97
CA VAL A 534 -6.39 -29.28 -23.19
C VAL A 534 -7.11 -28.48 -24.29
N LEU A 535 -7.03 -27.16 -24.25
CA LEU A 535 -7.68 -26.29 -25.22
C LEU A 535 -7.07 -26.46 -26.62
N SER A 536 -5.74 -26.56 -26.74
CA SER A 536 -5.05 -26.81 -28.00
C SER A 536 -5.42 -28.17 -28.60
N ALA A 537 -5.54 -29.22 -27.80
CA ALA A 537 -6.01 -30.53 -28.27
C ALA A 537 -7.46 -30.46 -28.79
N GLY A 538 -8.34 -29.73 -28.09
CA GLY A 538 -9.72 -29.49 -28.49
C GLY A 538 -9.83 -28.74 -29.83
N SER A 539 -9.10 -27.63 -29.99
CA SER A 539 -9.09 -26.84 -31.24
C SER A 539 -8.58 -27.66 -32.43
N ARG A 540 -7.57 -28.52 -32.24
CA ARG A 540 -7.07 -29.44 -33.29
C ARG A 540 -8.12 -30.48 -33.69
N ALA A 541 -8.81 -31.07 -32.72
CA ALA A 541 -9.87 -32.05 -33.00
C ALA A 541 -11.05 -31.40 -33.75
N GLN A 542 -11.46 -30.20 -33.35
CA GLN A 542 -12.54 -29.45 -33.99
C GLN A 542 -12.17 -28.94 -35.40
N SER A 543 -10.91 -28.56 -35.62
CA SER A 543 -10.43 -28.16 -36.95
C SER A 543 -10.46 -29.33 -37.93
N LYS A 544 -10.13 -30.55 -37.47
CA LYS A 544 -10.21 -31.77 -38.29
C LYS A 544 -11.65 -32.14 -38.66
N SER A 545 -12.62 -31.93 -37.77
CA SER A 545 -14.02 -32.30 -38.04
C SER A 545 -14.76 -31.27 -38.90
N THR A 546 -14.47 -29.98 -38.72
CA THR A 546 -15.20 -28.90 -39.41
C THR A 546 -14.51 -28.39 -40.67
N GLY A 547 -13.24 -28.73 -40.88
CA GLY A 547 -12.41 -28.18 -41.95
C GLY A 547 -12.10 -26.68 -41.80
N LYS A 548 -12.59 -26.02 -40.73
CA LYS A 548 -12.31 -24.62 -40.42
C LYS A 548 -11.23 -24.54 -39.35
N MET A 549 -10.24 -23.68 -39.56
CA MET A 549 -9.18 -23.44 -38.59
C MET A 549 -9.78 -22.75 -37.35
N VAL A 550 -9.83 -23.48 -36.23
CA VAL A 550 -10.29 -22.93 -34.95
C VAL A 550 -9.12 -22.21 -34.30
N PRO A 551 -9.28 -20.94 -33.86
CA PRO A 551 -8.22 -20.22 -33.17
C PRO A 551 -7.77 -21.00 -31.92
N GLY A 552 -6.49 -20.90 -31.61
CA GLY A 552 -5.92 -21.58 -30.44
C GLY A 552 -6.40 -20.97 -29.11
N PRO A 553 -5.82 -21.42 -27.99
CA PRO A 553 -6.16 -20.93 -26.65
C PRO A 553 -5.89 -19.43 -26.53
N THR A 554 -6.93 -18.64 -26.28
CA THR A 554 -6.78 -17.22 -25.94
C THR A 554 -6.81 -17.07 -24.43
N LYS A 555 -6.27 -15.95 -23.90
CA LYS A 555 -6.37 -15.62 -22.48
C LYS A 555 -7.82 -15.73 -21.94
N GLN A 556 -8.79 -15.29 -22.73
CA GLN A 556 -10.21 -15.38 -22.36
C GLN A 556 -10.73 -16.82 -22.37
N SER A 557 -10.32 -17.66 -23.32
CA SER A 557 -10.76 -19.07 -23.33
C SER A 557 -10.14 -19.87 -22.18
N ILE A 558 -8.90 -19.54 -21.79
CA ILE A 558 -8.24 -20.08 -20.59
C ILE A 558 -9.00 -19.67 -19.33
N LEU A 559 -9.39 -18.39 -19.20
CA LEU A 559 -10.19 -17.92 -18.06
C LEU A 559 -11.56 -18.62 -18.00
N VAL A 560 -12.22 -18.80 -19.15
CA VAL A 560 -13.49 -19.55 -19.23
C VAL A 560 -13.31 -21.02 -18.84
N TYR A 561 -12.19 -21.63 -19.22
CA TYR A 561 -11.84 -23.00 -18.82
C TYR A 561 -11.79 -23.12 -17.29
N PHE A 562 -11.08 -22.21 -16.61
CA PHE A 562 -10.96 -22.22 -15.15
C PHE A 562 -12.28 -21.97 -14.44
N ARG A 563 -13.13 -21.07 -14.93
CA ARG A 563 -14.42 -20.75 -14.29
C ARG A 563 -15.44 -21.89 -14.27
N ARG A 564 -15.16 -23.01 -14.96
CA ARG A 564 -15.98 -24.22 -14.90
C ARG A 564 -15.77 -25.00 -13.60
N ASP A 565 -14.65 -24.78 -12.93
CA ASP A 565 -14.28 -25.42 -11.68
C ASP A 565 -14.40 -24.40 -10.53
N ASP A 566 -15.12 -24.79 -9.46
CA ASP A 566 -15.43 -23.92 -8.34
C ASP A 566 -14.19 -23.39 -7.61
N ARG A 567 -13.09 -24.14 -7.64
CA ARG A 567 -11.82 -23.76 -7.01
C ARG A 567 -11.22 -22.49 -7.63
N TRP A 568 -11.46 -22.31 -8.92
CA TRP A 568 -10.87 -21.28 -9.75
C TRP A 568 -11.87 -20.18 -10.13
N ARG A 569 -13.11 -20.27 -9.64
CA ARG A 569 -14.22 -19.38 -9.98
C ARG A 569 -13.93 -17.89 -9.77
N GLN A 570 -13.08 -17.56 -8.78
CA GLN A 570 -12.74 -16.18 -8.41
C GLN A 570 -11.50 -15.64 -9.13
N ILE A 571 -10.87 -16.42 -10.02
CA ILE A 571 -9.71 -15.94 -10.77
C ILE A 571 -10.11 -14.84 -11.76
N GLY A 572 -9.29 -13.78 -11.80
CA GLY A 572 -9.38 -12.69 -12.74
C GLY A 572 -8.51 -12.90 -13.98
N GLU A 573 -8.78 -12.10 -15.01
CA GLU A 573 -7.96 -12.07 -16.23
C GLU A 573 -6.49 -11.71 -15.95
N TRP A 574 -6.26 -10.85 -14.96
CA TRP A 574 -4.92 -10.43 -14.55
C TRP A 574 -4.08 -11.60 -14.02
N ASN A 575 -4.65 -12.52 -13.24
CA ASN A 575 -3.93 -13.70 -12.75
C ASN A 575 -3.49 -14.60 -13.91
N VAL A 576 -4.36 -14.78 -14.91
CA VAL A 576 -4.06 -15.58 -16.10
C VAL A 576 -2.94 -14.90 -16.89
N GLN A 577 -2.99 -13.58 -17.04
CA GLN A 577 -1.93 -12.83 -17.70
C GLN A 577 -0.57 -12.98 -16.98
N GLU A 578 -0.52 -12.80 -15.65
CA GLU A 578 0.72 -12.96 -14.89
C GLU A 578 1.29 -14.38 -15.01
N ALA A 579 0.43 -15.41 -14.96
CA ALA A 579 0.86 -16.79 -15.14
C ALA A 579 1.37 -17.07 -16.57
N LEU A 580 0.74 -16.49 -17.59
CA LEU A 580 1.20 -16.56 -18.99
C LEU A 580 2.53 -15.83 -19.18
N ASP A 581 2.71 -14.69 -18.51
CA ASP A 581 3.99 -13.97 -18.51
C ASP A 581 5.09 -14.82 -17.88
N VAL A 582 4.83 -15.51 -16.77
CA VAL A 582 5.78 -16.49 -16.19
C VAL A 582 6.10 -17.62 -17.17
N LEU A 583 5.10 -18.21 -17.84
CA LEU A 583 5.33 -19.26 -18.84
C LEU A 583 6.18 -18.76 -20.02
N ARG A 584 5.96 -17.51 -20.45
CA ARG A 584 6.75 -16.87 -21.52
C ARG A 584 8.18 -16.64 -21.08
N ASP A 585 8.37 -16.10 -19.89
CA ASP A 585 9.69 -15.76 -19.35
C ASP A 585 10.53 -17.03 -19.09
N GLU A 586 9.89 -18.14 -18.73
CA GLU A 586 10.51 -19.46 -18.60
C GLU A 586 10.65 -20.22 -19.94
N GLY A 587 10.20 -19.64 -21.06
CA GLY A 587 10.27 -20.27 -22.38
C GLY A 587 9.38 -21.50 -22.56
N ARG A 588 8.34 -21.66 -21.73
CA ARG A 588 7.38 -22.78 -21.78
C ARG A 588 6.17 -22.50 -22.68
N ALA A 589 5.84 -21.23 -22.90
CA ALA A 589 4.75 -20.82 -23.80
C ALA A 589 5.11 -19.55 -24.58
N TRP A 590 4.41 -19.31 -25.68
CA TRP A 590 4.56 -18.11 -26.50
C TRP A 590 3.21 -17.62 -27.05
N ASP A 591 3.13 -16.35 -27.43
CA ASP A 591 1.94 -15.69 -27.99
C ASP A 591 2.18 -15.36 -29.48
N ASP A 592 1.22 -15.71 -30.34
CA ASP A 592 1.28 -15.52 -31.81
C ASP A 592 1.00 -14.08 -32.28
N ARG A 593 1.01 -13.09 -31.37
CA ARG A 593 0.69 -11.66 -31.55
C ARG A 593 -0.80 -11.38 -31.72
N HIS A 594 -1.64 -12.40 -31.87
CA HIS A 594 -3.09 -12.28 -31.89
C HIS A 594 -3.71 -12.63 -30.53
N GLY A 595 -2.88 -12.83 -29.49
CA GLY A 595 -3.33 -13.21 -28.16
C GLY A 595 -3.67 -14.71 -28.07
N VAL A 596 -3.20 -15.51 -29.02
CA VAL A 596 -3.30 -16.97 -28.99
C VAL A 596 -2.00 -17.52 -28.43
N TRP A 597 -2.13 -18.36 -27.41
CA TRP A 597 -1.03 -18.94 -26.66
C TRP A 597 -0.85 -20.40 -27.05
N ASP A 598 0.39 -20.80 -27.31
CA ASP A 598 0.76 -22.20 -27.51
C ASP A 598 1.97 -22.58 -26.64
N LEU A 599 2.13 -23.88 -26.39
CA LEU A 599 3.25 -24.40 -25.61
C LEU A 599 4.47 -24.61 -26.51
N VAL A 600 5.66 -24.39 -25.95
CA VAL A 600 6.91 -24.80 -26.58
C VAL A 600 7.04 -26.31 -26.41
N LEU A 601 7.11 -27.04 -27.53
CA LEU A 601 7.16 -28.52 -27.57
C LEU A 601 8.55 -29.07 -27.30
#